data_AF-Q757R3-F1
#
_entry.id   AF-Q757R3-F1
#
_cell.length_a   1.000
_cell.length_b   1.000
_cell.length_c   1.000
_cell.angle_alpha   90.00
_cell.angle_beta   90.00
_cell.angle_gamma   90.00
#
_symmetry.space_group_name_H-M   'P 1'
#
loop_
_entity.id
_entity.type
_entity.pdbx_description
1 polymer ?
#
loop_
_entity_poly.entity_id
_entity_poly.type
_entity_poly.pdbx_seq_one_letter_code
_entity_poly.pdbx_strand_id
1 'polypeptide(L)'
;MTATLQHLKKFELALLAEKLKIKHPAKLNKPALVALIQEHLRALKEPLDVLEYPELSEYYDSAGESEGETDAEISGEEDGDESGEDADSAGEQEGESGLQWFSKLRFDKMRPASSQFSFQFHELLTDVQSNIADVNESIQDTLSTIPAISAIFYALEAYMYIIQPFFSFDWSRRPYFVHCTLSHTQLISLLAFWGTFSFCVPAVAAYYINFIRYDLPQVEIDPLVFHVTKSLLALFVGHYWRPGLVSEATYVVKDSFGRAKFSELIRHGLAFAQLQWALNLQQWPLIFGITGVILCLYVL
;
A
#
# COMPACT_ATOMS: atom_id res chain seq x y z
N MET A 1 14.43 17.79 35.87
CA MET A 1 14.77 16.85 34.77
C MET A 1 14.48 17.55 33.45
N THR A 2 15.26 17.32 32.38
CA THR A 2 15.11 18.03 31.10
C THR A 2 13.92 17.48 30.32
N ALA A 3 12.84 18.26 30.15
CA ALA A 3 11.70 17.91 29.30
C ALA A 3 12.17 17.60 27.87
N THR A 4 11.89 16.40 27.35
CA THR A 4 12.55 15.90 26.13
C THR A 4 11.67 16.02 24.89
N LEU A 5 11.92 17.04 24.07
CA LEU A 5 11.49 17.13 22.66
C LEU A 5 12.20 16.09 21.76
N GLN A 6 12.76 15.02 22.36
CA GLN A 6 13.53 13.99 21.67
C GLN A 6 12.63 13.00 20.91
N HIS A 7 11.37 12.88 21.33
CA HIS A 7 10.38 12.01 20.69
C HIS A 7 9.98 12.50 19.30
N LEU A 8 9.98 13.83 19.06
CA LEU A 8 9.62 14.44 17.79
C LEU A 8 10.59 14.06 16.65
N LYS A 9 10.05 13.90 15.44
CA LYS A 9 10.84 13.63 14.24
C LYS A 9 11.60 14.88 13.80
N LYS A 10 12.70 14.71 13.06
CA LYS A 10 13.58 15.83 12.65
C LYS A 10 12.84 16.90 11.85
N PHE A 11 11.85 16.51 11.04
CA PHE A 11 11.07 17.46 10.24
C PHE A 11 10.07 18.26 11.09
N GLU A 12 9.44 17.64 12.10
CA GLU A 12 8.54 18.31 13.06
C GLU A 12 9.31 19.37 13.84
N LEU A 13 10.50 19.03 14.34
CA LEU A 13 11.39 19.98 15.00
C LEU A 13 11.83 21.14 14.08
N ALA A 14 11.99 20.90 12.79
CA ALA A 14 12.36 21.95 11.83
C ALA A 14 11.16 22.88 11.56
N LEU A 15 9.95 22.32 11.41
CA LEU A 15 8.71 23.08 11.28
C LEU A 15 8.41 23.89 12.54
N LEU A 16 8.62 23.31 13.73
CA LEU A 16 8.48 24.01 15.00
C LEU A 16 9.51 25.16 15.12
N ALA A 17 10.77 24.93 14.74
CA ALA A 17 11.78 25.99 14.71
C ALA A 17 11.43 27.11 13.71
N GLU A 18 10.83 26.77 12.57
CA GLU A 18 10.37 27.75 11.58
C GLU A 18 9.16 28.55 12.09
N LYS A 19 8.17 27.88 12.71
CA LYS A 19 7.02 28.52 13.36
C LYS A 19 7.45 29.46 14.49
N LEU A 20 8.44 29.05 15.30
CA LEU A 20 9.06 29.87 16.35
C LEU A 20 10.01 30.95 15.79
N LYS A 21 10.17 31.07 14.47
CA LYS A 21 11.04 32.03 13.77
C LYS A 21 12.51 31.95 14.21
N ILE A 22 12.97 30.76 14.59
CA ILE A 22 14.35 30.49 15.00
C ILE A 22 15.19 30.29 13.74
N LYS A 23 16.18 31.18 13.53
CA LYS A 23 17.17 31.04 12.46
C LYS A 23 18.06 29.83 12.75
N HIS A 24 17.92 28.77 11.96
CA HIS A 24 18.75 27.58 12.06
C HIS A 24 19.37 27.21 10.70
N PRO A 25 20.60 26.69 10.66
CA PRO A 25 21.20 26.23 9.41
C PRO A 25 20.52 24.94 8.92
N ALA A 26 20.27 24.83 7.62
CA ALA A 26 19.56 23.70 6.98
C ALA A 26 20.19 22.31 7.21
N LYS A 27 21.43 22.24 7.70
CA LYS A 27 22.17 21.01 8.00
C LYS A 27 22.40 20.77 9.50
N LEU A 28 21.49 21.22 10.37
CA LEU A 28 21.62 20.98 11.80
C LEU A 28 21.27 19.52 12.18
N ASN A 29 22.01 18.96 13.13
CA ASN A 29 21.74 17.64 13.71
C ASN A 29 20.53 17.69 14.66
N LYS A 30 19.71 16.64 14.69
CA LYS A 30 18.52 16.53 15.57
C LYS A 30 18.77 16.95 17.03
N PRO A 31 19.82 16.48 17.73
CA PRO A 31 20.07 16.89 19.12
C PRO A 31 20.43 18.38 19.26
N ALA A 32 21.12 18.97 18.28
CA ALA A 32 21.43 20.40 18.30
C ALA A 32 20.19 21.27 18.04
N LEU A 33 19.24 20.78 17.23
CA LEU A 33 17.97 21.46 16.98
C LEU A 33 17.07 21.45 18.24
N VAL A 34 17.03 20.32 18.94
CA VAL A 34 16.32 20.19 20.23
C VAL A 34 16.89 21.16 21.27
N ALA A 35 18.23 21.22 21.41
CA ALA A 35 18.86 22.13 22.37
C ALA A 35 18.53 23.61 22.09
N LEU A 36 18.52 24.00 20.81
CA LEU A 36 18.21 25.37 20.39
C LEU A 36 16.75 25.73 20.69
N ILE A 37 15.81 24.83 20.40
CA ILE A 37 14.39 25.03 20.70
C ILE A 37 14.17 25.10 22.22
N GLN A 38 14.78 24.22 23.01
CA GLN A 38 14.68 24.23 24.47
C GLN A 38 15.25 25.50 25.08
N GLU A 39 16.38 25.99 24.58
CA GLU A 39 16.96 27.27 25.01
C GLU A 39 16.03 28.43 24.70
N HIS A 40 15.41 28.43 23.52
CA HIS A 40 14.44 29.45 23.14
C HIS A 40 13.18 29.42 24.01
N LEU A 41 12.61 28.24 24.25
CA LEU A 41 11.45 28.05 25.11
C LEU A 41 11.72 28.43 26.58
N ARG A 42 12.96 28.26 27.07
CA ARG A 42 13.37 28.73 28.41
C ARG A 42 13.60 30.24 28.49
N ALA A 43 13.98 30.87 27.38
CA ALA A 43 14.19 32.31 27.32
C ALA A 43 12.86 33.10 27.27
N LEU A 44 11.77 32.44 26.86
CA LEU A 44 10.42 33.01 26.87
C LEU A 44 9.88 33.09 28.30
N LYS A 45 9.40 34.27 28.69
CA LYS A 45 8.86 34.55 30.03
C LYS A 45 7.43 34.07 30.23
N GLU A 46 6.72 33.77 29.15
CA GLU A 46 5.33 33.29 29.16
C GLU A 46 5.24 31.99 28.34
N PRO A 47 4.44 31.01 28.79
CA PRO A 47 4.20 29.79 28.02
C PRO A 47 3.44 30.13 26.73
N LEU A 48 3.83 29.51 25.62
CA LEU A 48 3.13 29.67 24.35
C LEU A 48 1.77 28.98 24.42
N ASP A 49 0.79 29.54 23.71
CA ASP A 49 -0.55 28.98 23.64
C ASP A 49 -0.53 27.57 23.03
N VAL A 50 -1.04 26.60 23.78
CA VAL A 50 -1.09 25.18 23.41
C VAL A 50 -2.01 24.96 22.21
N LEU A 51 -2.96 25.86 21.96
CA LEU A 51 -3.86 25.80 20.80
C LEU A 51 -3.13 26.05 19.47
N GLU A 52 -2.11 26.92 19.45
CA GLU A 52 -1.32 27.19 18.24
C GLU A 52 -0.15 26.20 18.06
N TYR A 53 0.30 25.58 19.16
CA TYR A 53 1.45 24.68 19.20
C TYR A 53 1.11 23.38 19.95
N PRO A 54 0.28 22.49 19.36
CA PRO A 54 -0.12 21.24 20.00
C PRO A 54 1.08 20.31 20.27
N GLU A 55 2.16 20.42 19.48
CA GLU A 55 3.42 19.68 19.66
C GLU A 55 4.18 20.06 20.95
N LEU A 56 3.80 21.16 21.61
CA LEU A 56 4.38 21.62 22.88
C LEU A 56 3.55 21.22 24.10
N SER A 57 2.37 20.60 23.95
CA SER A 57 1.54 20.18 25.08
C SER A 57 2.30 19.25 26.02
N GLU A 58 2.92 18.19 25.47
CA GLU A 58 3.71 17.24 26.25
C GLU A 58 4.94 17.89 26.92
N TYR A 59 5.48 18.96 26.31
CA TYR A 59 6.59 19.73 26.88
C TYR A 59 6.15 20.56 28.09
N TYR A 60 4.96 21.17 28.05
CA TYR A 60 4.41 21.94 29.16
C TYR A 60 3.81 21.05 30.24
N ASP A 61 3.16 19.94 29.89
CA ASP A 61 2.63 18.95 30.84
C ASP A 61 3.75 18.36 31.69
N SER A 62 4.91 18.07 31.08
CA SER A 62 6.10 17.59 31.80
C SER A 62 6.87 18.68 32.56
N ALA A 63 6.62 19.97 32.29
CA ALA A 63 7.23 21.10 32.99
C ALA A 63 6.34 21.64 34.14
N GLY A 64 5.01 21.46 34.05
CA GLY A 64 4.01 21.97 34.98
C GLY A 64 3.89 21.20 36.30
N GLU A 65 4.43 19.99 36.41
CA GLU A 65 4.37 19.20 37.66
C GLU A 65 5.33 19.70 38.78
N SER A 66 6.04 20.81 38.61
CA SER A 66 7.07 21.26 39.56
C SER A 66 6.76 22.55 40.35
N GLU A 67 5.69 23.30 40.09
CA GLU A 67 5.41 24.53 40.86
C GLU A 67 3.90 24.78 41.08
N GLY A 68 3.44 24.57 42.32
CA GLY A 68 2.45 25.45 42.97
C GLY A 68 0.98 24.99 43.03
N GLU A 69 0.55 24.66 44.25
CA GLU A 69 -0.84 24.47 44.72
C GLU A 69 -1.77 25.67 44.43
N THR A 70 -3.06 25.42 44.22
CA THR A 70 -4.16 26.05 45.01
C THR A 70 -5.56 25.46 44.70
N ASP A 71 -6.20 25.01 45.78
CA ASP A 71 -7.63 24.99 46.12
C ASP A 71 -8.72 24.62 45.11
N ALA A 72 -9.40 23.51 45.40
CA ALA A 72 -10.87 23.46 45.47
C ALA A 72 -11.35 22.30 46.35
N GLU A 73 -11.67 22.59 47.62
CA GLU A 73 -12.55 21.78 48.46
C GLU A 73 -13.97 21.78 47.89
N ILE A 74 -14.62 20.62 47.73
CA ILE A 74 -16.08 20.49 47.92
C ILE A 74 -16.38 19.13 48.60
N SER A 75 -16.93 19.25 49.80
CA SER A 75 -17.54 18.24 50.66
C SER A 75 -18.89 17.75 50.15
N GLY A 76 -19.26 16.51 50.50
CA GLY A 76 -20.65 16.04 50.42
C GLY A 76 -20.79 14.56 50.76
N GLU A 77 -20.96 14.25 52.05
CA GLU A 77 -21.56 13.01 52.55
C GLU A 77 -23.07 13.03 52.28
N GLU A 78 -23.68 11.88 51.94
CA GLU A 78 -24.99 11.49 52.47
C GLU A 78 -25.26 9.98 52.27
N ASP A 79 -25.74 9.37 53.36
CA ASP A 79 -26.16 7.99 53.57
C ASP A 79 -27.39 7.59 52.72
N GLY A 80 -27.55 6.27 52.50
CA GLY A 80 -28.72 5.71 51.82
C GLY A 80 -28.83 4.19 51.96
N ASP A 81 -29.46 3.82 53.07
CA ASP A 81 -29.90 2.53 53.63
C ASP A 81 -30.63 1.52 52.69
N GLU A 82 -30.77 0.29 53.22
CA GLU A 82 -31.77 -0.76 52.92
C GLU A 82 -31.67 -1.52 51.59
N SER A 83 -32.04 -2.80 51.47
CA SER A 83 -32.32 -3.95 52.33
C SER A 83 -32.68 -5.08 51.34
N GLY A 84 -32.45 -6.35 51.68
CA GLY A 84 -32.79 -7.45 50.76
C GLY A 84 -32.33 -8.80 51.26
N GLU A 85 -32.90 -9.22 52.39
CA GLU A 85 -32.94 -10.63 52.78
C GLU A 85 -33.79 -11.40 51.76
N ASP A 86 -33.33 -12.58 51.34
CA ASP A 86 -34.22 -13.72 51.14
C ASP A 86 -33.42 -15.02 51.28
N ALA A 87 -33.82 -15.75 52.31
CA ALA A 87 -33.38 -17.10 52.62
C ALA A 87 -34.30 -18.10 51.89
N ASP A 88 -33.72 -19.17 51.34
CA ASP A 88 -34.22 -20.55 51.41
C ASP A 88 -33.20 -21.46 50.71
N SER A 89 -32.49 -22.32 51.44
CA SER A 89 -32.92 -23.62 51.96
C SER A 89 -32.72 -24.76 50.95
N ALA A 90 -31.89 -25.71 51.39
CA ALA A 90 -31.92 -27.16 51.12
C ALA A 90 -30.54 -27.68 50.69
N GLY A 91 -29.93 -28.46 51.58
CA GLY A 91 -28.65 -29.11 51.35
C GLY A 91 -28.78 -30.36 50.49
N GLU A 92 -27.62 -30.84 50.05
CA GLU A 92 -27.33 -32.26 49.84
C GLU A 92 -25.80 -32.41 49.72
N GLN A 93 -25.23 -33.20 50.63
CA GLN A 93 -23.88 -33.76 50.54
C GLN A 93 -24.00 -35.11 49.83
N GLU A 94 -23.15 -35.32 48.82
CA GLU A 94 -22.47 -36.57 48.41
C GLU A 94 -21.87 -36.25 47.03
N GLY A 95 -20.59 -36.50 46.73
CA GLY A 95 -19.90 -37.76 46.88
C GLY A 95 -19.68 -38.32 45.46
N GLU A 96 -18.41 -38.45 45.08
CA GLU A 96 -17.90 -39.25 43.95
C GLU A 96 -17.65 -38.62 42.57
N SER A 97 -16.46 -38.98 42.12
CA SER A 97 -15.74 -38.68 40.89
C SER A 97 -16.46 -39.14 39.63
N GLY A 98 -16.73 -38.20 38.73
CA GLY A 98 -17.19 -38.50 37.37
C GLY A 98 -17.04 -37.29 36.46
N LEU A 99 -16.13 -37.41 35.48
CA LEU A 99 -16.03 -36.65 34.21
C LEU A 99 -16.84 -35.35 34.15
N GLN A 100 -16.18 -34.23 34.47
CA GLN A 100 -16.76 -32.90 34.35
C GLN A 100 -17.06 -32.59 32.87
N TRP A 101 -18.34 -32.62 32.52
CA TRP A 101 -18.86 -32.15 31.24
C TRP A 101 -18.71 -30.62 31.19
N PHE A 102 -17.85 -30.11 30.30
CA PHE A 102 -17.51 -28.68 30.16
C PHE A 102 -18.65 -27.74 29.72
N SER A 103 -19.91 -28.20 29.68
CA SER A 103 -21.07 -27.39 29.26
C SER A 103 -21.74 -26.62 30.40
N LYS A 104 -21.37 -26.91 31.65
CA LYS A 104 -21.79 -26.14 32.84
C LYS A 104 -20.55 -25.58 33.54
N LEU A 105 -19.80 -24.72 32.84
CA LEU A 105 -18.83 -23.85 33.50
C LEU A 105 -19.61 -22.89 34.40
N ARG A 106 -19.65 -23.18 35.71
CA ARG A 106 -20.19 -22.27 36.71
C ARG A 106 -19.13 -21.20 37.01
N PHE A 107 -19.30 -20.02 36.41
CA PHE A 107 -18.44 -18.87 36.65
C PHE A 107 -18.74 -18.16 37.98
N ASP A 108 -19.77 -18.60 38.71
CA ASP A 108 -20.25 -18.01 39.97
C ASP A 108 -19.18 -17.94 41.08
N LYS A 109 -18.10 -18.73 40.98
CA LYS A 109 -16.97 -18.73 41.92
C LYS A 109 -15.68 -18.11 41.38
N MET A 110 -15.63 -17.73 40.10
CA MET A 110 -14.56 -16.88 39.60
C MET A 110 -14.91 -15.45 39.94
N ARG A 111 -14.61 -15.04 41.18
CA ARG A 111 -14.44 -13.61 41.45
C ARG A 111 -13.34 -13.15 40.49
N PRO A 112 -13.57 -12.13 39.65
CA PRO A 112 -12.51 -11.60 38.82
C PRO A 112 -11.40 -11.20 39.78
N ALA A 113 -10.24 -11.85 39.69
CA ALA A 113 -9.04 -11.23 40.17
C ALA A 113 -9.05 -9.84 39.53
N SER A 114 -8.85 -8.80 40.32
CA SER A 114 -8.71 -7.42 39.86
C SER A 114 -7.44 -7.31 39.00
N SER A 115 -7.41 -7.99 37.85
CA SER A 115 -6.43 -7.79 36.82
C SER A 115 -6.86 -6.52 36.12
N GLN A 116 -5.98 -5.52 36.13
CA GLN A 116 -6.08 -4.28 35.33
C GLN A 116 -6.14 -4.54 33.80
N PHE A 117 -6.34 -5.78 33.37
CA PHE A 117 -6.36 -6.21 31.99
C PHE A 117 -7.70 -6.92 31.71
N SER A 118 -8.75 -6.14 31.49
CA SER A 118 -9.97 -6.62 30.84
C SER A 118 -9.73 -6.67 29.34
N PHE A 119 -9.73 -7.87 28.75
CA PHE A 119 -9.65 -8.00 27.30
C PHE A 119 -10.98 -7.52 26.70
N GLN A 120 -11.00 -6.27 26.25
CA GLN A 120 -12.16 -5.65 25.61
C GLN A 120 -12.29 -6.15 24.18
N PHE A 121 -12.79 -7.39 24.02
CA PHE A 121 -13.01 -8.00 22.71
C PHE A 121 -13.92 -7.15 21.81
N HIS A 122 -14.83 -6.39 22.41
CA HIS A 122 -15.68 -5.44 21.67
C HIS A 122 -14.85 -4.33 21.01
N GLU A 123 -13.87 -3.76 21.72
CA GLU A 123 -12.98 -2.73 21.18
C GLU A 123 -12.12 -3.28 20.05
N LEU A 124 -11.60 -4.51 20.20
CA LEU A 124 -10.83 -5.16 19.13
C LEU A 124 -11.69 -5.40 17.88
N LEU A 125 -12.95 -5.82 18.04
CA LEU A 125 -13.85 -5.98 16.90
C LEU A 125 -14.21 -4.64 16.24
N THR A 126 -14.43 -3.58 17.02
CA THR A 126 -14.70 -2.25 16.47
C THR A 126 -13.47 -1.69 15.77
N ASP A 127 -12.27 -1.92 16.28
CA ASP A 127 -11.01 -1.53 15.65
C ASP A 127 -10.79 -2.28 14.35
N VAL A 128 -11.01 -3.59 14.33
CA VAL A 128 -10.91 -4.39 13.10
C VAL A 128 -11.94 -3.91 12.07
N GLN A 129 -13.18 -3.63 12.49
CA GLN A 129 -14.20 -3.12 11.59
C GLN A 129 -13.85 -1.73 11.03
N SER A 130 -13.38 -0.80 11.87
CA SER A 130 -12.95 0.53 11.45
C SER A 130 -11.77 0.44 10.48
N ASN A 131 -10.74 -0.34 10.82
CA ASN A 131 -9.58 -0.54 9.94
C ASN A 131 -9.97 -1.17 8.60
N ILE A 132 -10.91 -2.13 8.58
CA ILE A 132 -11.40 -2.71 7.34
C ILE A 132 -12.18 -1.69 6.52
N ALA A 133 -13.00 -0.85 7.16
CA ALA A 133 -13.73 0.22 6.48
C ALA A 133 -12.77 1.23 5.85
N ASP A 134 -11.77 1.70 6.59
CA ASP A 134 -10.75 2.64 6.13
C ASP A 134 -9.91 2.06 4.98
N VAL A 135 -9.52 0.77 5.08
CA VAL A 135 -8.81 0.06 4.00
C VAL A 135 -9.70 -0.07 2.77
N ASN A 136 -10.99 -0.35 2.94
CA ASN A 136 -11.92 -0.47 1.82
C ASN A 136 -12.13 0.89 1.12
N GLU A 137 -12.28 1.98 1.87
CA GLU A 137 -12.36 3.34 1.31
C GLU A 137 -11.06 3.70 0.59
N SER A 138 -9.90 3.42 1.19
CA SER A 138 -8.60 3.66 0.57
C SER A 138 -8.40 2.85 -0.73
N ILE A 139 -8.81 1.58 -0.75
CA ILE A 139 -8.79 0.75 -1.95
C ILE A 139 -9.73 1.32 -3.00
N GLN A 140 -10.95 1.71 -2.62
CA GLN A 140 -11.93 2.30 -3.53
C GLN A 140 -11.41 3.60 -4.14
N ASP A 141 -10.83 4.49 -3.34
CA ASP A 141 -10.22 5.73 -3.80
C ASP A 141 -9.06 5.46 -4.74
N THR A 142 -8.18 4.51 -4.39
CA THR A 142 -7.05 4.14 -5.24
C THR A 142 -7.54 3.58 -6.57
N LEU A 143 -8.50 2.64 -6.54
CA LEU A 143 -9.07 2.00 -7.72
C LEU A 143 -9.92 2.95 -8.58
N SER A 144 -10.40 4.05 -8.01
CA SER A 144 -11.15 5.07 -8.75
C SER A 144 -10.25 5.88 -9.70
N THR A 145 -8.93 5.85 -9.50
CA THR A 145 -8.00 6.62 -10.32
C THR A 145 -7.69 5.91 -11.65
N ILE A 146 -7.68 6.66 -12.75
CA ILE A 146 -7.30 6.18 -14.10
C ILE A 146 -5.94 5.44 -14.10
N PRO A 147 -4.89 5.93 -13.42
CA PRO A 147 -3.61 5.24 -13.36
C PRO A 147 -3.68 3.88 -12.65
N ALA A 148 -4.50 3.72 -11.61
CA ALA A 148 -4.63 2.44 -10.91
C ALA A 148 -5.32 1.38 -11.77
N ILE A 149 -6.40 1.74 -12.46
CA ILE A 149 -7.08 0.84 -13.40
C ILE A 149 -6.12 0.45 -14.54
N SER A 150 -5.35 1.41 -15.04
CA SER A 150 -4.31 1.14 -16.05
C SER A 150 -3.25 0.18 -15.53
N ALA A 151 -2.77 0.35 -14.29
CA ALA A 151 -1.82 -0.54 -13.65
C ALA A 151 -2.35 -1.97 -13.52
N ILE A 152 -3.64 -2.15 -13.20
CA ILE A 152 -4.30 -3.46 -13.17
C ILE A 152 -4.30 -4.09 -14.57
N PHE A 153 -4.66 -3.35 -15.61
CA PHE A 153 -4.61 -3.86 -16.97
C PHE A 153 -3.19 -4.27 -17.38
N TYR A 154 -2.17 -3.51 -17.01
CA TYR A 154 -0.78 -3.90 -17.25
C TYR A 154 -0.36 -5.14 -16.46
N ALA A 155 -0.79 -5.27 -15.22
CA ALA A 155 -0.52 -6.45 -14.41
C ALA A 155 -1.17 -7.70 -15.02
N LEU A 156 -2.41 -7.59 -15.50
CA LEU A 156 -3.10 -8.66 -16.20
C LEU A 156 -2.41 -9.01 -17.53
N GLU A 157 -2.04 -8.01 -18.33
CA GLU A 157 -1.28 -8.23 -19.57
C GLU A 157 0.05 -8.95 -19.30
N ALA A 158 0.83 -8.46 -18.34
CA ALA A 158 2.11 -9.08 -17.97
C ALA A 158 1.91 -10.51 -17.46
N TYR A 159 0.86 -10.74 -16.67
CA TYR A 159 0.53 -12.07 -16.17
C TYR A 159 0.18 -13.03 -17.31
N MET A 160 -0.75 -12.66 -18.19
CA MET A 160 -1.19 -13.51 -19.31
C MET A 160 -0.10 -13.71 -20.36
N TYR A 161 0.76 -12.71 -20.58
CA TYR A 161 1.79 -12.75 -21.62
C TYR A 161 3.09 -13.42 -21.18
N ILE A 162 3.53 -13.18 -19.95
CA ILE A 162 4.86 -13.57 -19.47
C ILE A 162 4.75 -14.67 -18.41
N ILE A 163 3.86 -14.54 -17.43
CA ILE A 163 3.86 -15.42 -16.26
C ILE A 163 3.14 -16.73 -16.58
N GLN A 164 1.86 -16.67 -16.96
CA GLN A 164 1.01 -17.83 -17.21
C GLN A 164 1.60 -18.86 -18.21
N PRO A 165 2.15 -18.47 -19.38
CA PRO A 165 2.63 -19.44 -20.36
C PRO A 165 3.98 -20.08 -20.01
N PHE A 166 4.82 -19.42 -19.21
CA PHE A 166 6.23 -19.82 -19.05
C PHE A 166 6.64 -20.20 -17.63
N PHE A 167 5.84 -19.84 -16.62
CA PHE A 167 6.12 -20.14 -15.23
C PHE A 167 5.11 -21.16 -14.72
N SER A 168 5.56 -22.40 -14.54
CA SER A 168 4.80 -23.44 -13.87
C SER A 168 5.20 -23.52 -12.41
N PHE A 169 4.21 -23.38 -11.52
CA PHE A 169 4.37 -23.55 -10.07
C PHE A 169 3.94 -24.96 -9.69
N ASP A 170 4.91 -25.85 -9.48
CA ASP A 170 4.62 -27.20 -9.00
C ASP A 170 4.78 -27.24 -7.48
N TRP A 171 3.68 -27.07 -6.75
CA TRP A 171 3.67 -27.06 -5.29
C TRP A 171 4.04 -28.43 -4.68
N SER A 172 3.99 -29.50 -5.48
CA SER A 172 4.18 -30.88 -5.02
C SER A 172 5.64 -31.31 -4.97
N ARG A 173 6.56 -30.60 -5.64
CA ARG A 173 7.99 -30.95 -5.74
C ARG A 173 8.88 -29.91 -5.10
N ARG A 174 9.08 -30.00 -3.78
CA ARG A 174 10.20 -29.29 -3.10
C ARG A 174 11.53 -29.86 -3.60
N PRO A 175 12.58 -29.05 -3.88
CA PRO A 175 12.80 -27.66 -3.45
C PRO A 175 12.64 -26.58 -4.53
N TYR A 176 12.32 -26.92 -5.79
CA TYR A 176 12.23 -25.95 -6.89
C TYR A 176 10.78 -25.57 -7.17
N PHE A 177 10.34 -24.46 -6.58
CA PHE A 177 8.94 -24.00 -6.66
C PHE A 177 8.56 -23.38 -8.01
N VAL A 178 9.55 -23.05 -8.85
CA VAL A 178 9.32 -22.33 -10.11
C VAL A 178 10.18 -22.93 -11.21
N HIS A 179 9.54 -23.45 -12.25
CA HIS A 179 10.21 -23.84 -13.49
C HIS A 179 9.91 -22.80 -14.57
N CYS A 180 10.97 -22.21 -15.12
CA CYS A 180 10.90 -21.34 -16.30
C CYS A 180 11.30 -22.15 -17.53
N THR A 181 10.43 -22.22 -18.53
CA THR A 181 10.67 -22.96 -19.77
C THR A 181 11.47 -22.16 -20.81
N LEU A 182 11.68 -20.87 -20.57
CA LEU A 182 12.34 -19.95 -21.49
C LEU A 182 13.85 -19.85 -21.27
N SER A 183 14.57 -19.64 -22.38
CA SER A 183 15.94 -19.13 -22.31
C SER A 183 15.97 -17.65 -21.88
N HIS A 184 17.09 -17.21 -21.30
CA HIS A 184 17.26 -15.80 -20.88
C HIS A 184 17.09 -14.81 -22.04
N THR A 185 17.57 -15.14 -23.23
CA THR A 185 17.45 -14.28 -24.42
C THR A 185 15.99 -14.12 -24.84
N GLN A 186 15.21 -15.21 -24.82
CA GLN A 186 13.79 -15.17 -25.12
C GLN A 186 13.00 -14.39 -24.05
N LEU A 187 13.31 -14.56 -22.77
CA LEU A 187 12.69 -13.79 -21.69
C LEU A 187 12.94 -12.29 -21.84
N ILE A 188 14.18 -11.89 -22.12
CA ILE A 188 14.53 -10.48 -22.36
C ILE A 188 13.77 -9.96 -23.59
N SER A 189 13.68 -10.75 -24.67
CA SER A 189 12.95 -10.35 -25.87
C SER A 189 11.45 -10.15 -25.62
N LEU A 190 10.82 -11.00 -24.80
CA LEU A 190 9.42 -10.86 -24.38
C LEU A 190 9.21 -9.58 -23.57
N LEU A 191 10.04 -9.35 -22.55
CA LEU A 191 9.96 -8.15 -21.70
C LEU A 191 10.18 -6.87 -22.51
N ALA A 192 11.21 -6.86 -23.37
CA ALA A 192 11.51 -5.73 -24.23
C ALA A 192 10.39 -5.45 -25.23
N PHE A 193 9.82 -6.49 -25.85
CA PHE A 193 8.71 -6.37 -26.77
C PHE A 193 7.47 -5.79 -26.07
N TRP A 194 7.07 -6.37 -24.93
CA TRP A 194 5.93 -5.89 -24.16
C TRP A 194 6.14 -4.45 -23.67
N GLY A 195 7.29 -4.14 -23.07
CA GLY A 195 7.58 -2.77 -22.62
C GLY A 195 7.54 -1.77 -23.77
N THR A 196 8.07 -2.14 -24.94
CA THR A 196 8.09 -1.25 -26.11
C THR A 196 6.69 -0.99 -26.66
N PHE A 197 5.92 -2.03 -26.94
CA PHE A 197 4.62 -1.90 -27.62
C PHE A 197 3.46 -1.57 -26.67
N SER A 198 3.51 -2.01 -25.41
CA SER A 198 2.47 -1.72 -24.42
C SER A 198 2.64 -0.34 -23.77
N PHE A 199 3.87 0.18 -23.70
CA PHE A 199 4.19 1.40 -22.95
C PHE A 199 4.96 2.43 -23.78
N CYS A 200 6.18 2.12 -24.25
CA CYS A 200 7.05 3.13 -24.85
C CYS A 200 6.45 3.79 -26.09
N VAL A 201 5.92 3.01 -27.05
CA VAL A 201 5.36 3.57 -28.29
C VAL A 201 4.09 4.38 -28.01
N PRO A 202 3.09 3.89 -27.25
CA PRO A 202 1.95 4.71 -26.83
C PRO A 202 2.34 5.98 -26.06
N ALA A 203 3.31 5.90 -25.15
CA ALA A 203 3.78 7.06 -24.37
C ALA A 203 4.43 8.11 -25.26
N VAL A 204 5.29 7.70 -26.19
CA VAL A 204 5.91 8.60 -27.16
C VAL A 204 4.86 9.24 -28.05
N ALA A 205 3.88 8.47 -28.55
CA ALA A 205 2.80 9.01 -29.38
C ALA A 205 1.95 10.02 -28.61
N ALA A 206 1.57 9.72 -27.37
CA ALA A 206 0.80 10.62 -26.51
C ALA A 206 1.58 11.87 -26.06
N TYR A 207 2.91 11.78 -25.98
CA TYR A 207 3.76 12.94 -25.71
C TYR A 207 3.79 13.91 -26.91
N TYR A 208 3.89 13.39 -28.14
CA TYR A 208 3.97 14.21 -29.36
C TYR A 208 2.61 14.67 -29.86
N ILE A 209 1.60 13.81 -29.79
CA ILE A 209 0.21 14.08 -30.16
C ILE A 209 -0.54 14.33 -28.85
N ASN A 210 -0.36 15.51 -28.28
CA ASN A 210 -1.06 15.91 -27.08
C ASN A 210 -2.07 16.99 -27.46
N PHE A 211 -3.36 16.65 -27.50
CA PHE A 211 -4.41 17.61 -27.84
C PHE A 211 -4.70 18.56 -26.66
N ILE A 212 -4.39 18.15 -25.44
CA ILE A 212 -4.72 18.83 -24.17
C ILE A 212 -3.60 19.79 -23.71
N ARG A 213 -2.41 19.73 -24.31
CA ARG A 213 -1.23 20.52 -23.89
C ARG A 213 -1.44 22.04 -23.91
N TYR A 214 -2.46 22.52 -24.63
CA TYR A 214 -2.79 23.94 -24.69
C TYR A 214 -3.56 24.45 -23.47
N ASP A 215 -4.20 23.58 -22.67
CA ASP A 215 -5.08 24.01 -21.58
C ASP A 215 -4.59 23.62 -20.17
N LEU A 216 -3.71 22.62 -20.01
CA LEU A 216 -3.27 22.15 -18.69
C LEU A 216 -1.75 21.97 -18.59
N PRO A 217 -1.02 22.83 -17.86
CA PRO A 217 0.44 22.81 -17.78
C PRO A 217 1.03 21.62 -17.00
N GLN A 218 0.19 20.78 -16.36
CA GLN A 218 0.64 19.68 -15.50
C GLN A 218 0.46 18.28 -16.11
N VAL A 219 -0.21 18.14 -17.26
CA VAL A 219 -0.44 16.82 -17.89
C VAL A 219 0.65 16.55 -18.92
N GLU A 220 1.67 15.79 -18.51
CA GLU A 220 2.82 15.46 -19.37
C GLU A 220 2.49 14.48 -20.51
N ILE A 221 1.49 13.61 -20.30
CA ILE A 221 1.06 12.58 -21.25
C ILE A 221 -0.45 12.59 -21.35
N ASP A 222 -0.98 12.71 -22.57
CA ASP A 222 -2.42 12.63 -22.84
C ASP A 222 -2.91 11.17 -22.69
N PRO A 223 -3.71 10.84 -21.67
CA PRO A 223 -4.15 9.47 -21.41
C PRO A 223 -5.09 8.94 -22.52
N LEU A 224 -5.86 9.82 -23.16
CA LEU A 224 -6.76 9.42 -24.25
C LEU A 224 -5.94 8.96 -25.46
N VAL A 225 -4.99 9.79 -25.91
CA VAL A 225 -4.13 9.45 -27.05
C VAL A 225 -3.27 8.23 -26.77
N PHE A 226 -2.84 8.07 -25.52
CA PHE A 226 -2.12 6.89 -25.08
C PHE A 226 -2.94 5.60 -25.34
N HIS A 227 -4.18 5.55 -24.85
CA HIS A 227 -5.02 4.37 -24.99
C HIS A 227 -5.46 4.14 -26.45
N VAL A 228 -5.75 5.20 -27.21
CA VAL A 228 -6.03 5.10 -28.66
C VAL A 228 -4.84 4.49 -29.41
N THR A 229 -3.62 4.98 -29.15
CA THR A 229 -2.41 4.47 -29.80
C THR A 229 -2.18 3.01 -29.44
N LYS A 230 -2.37 2.64 -28.16
CA LYS A 230 -2.27 1.25 -27.71
C LYS A 230 -3.27 0.33 -28.44
N SER A 231 -4.53 0.76 -28.60
CA SER A 231 -5.53 0.00 -29.38
C SER A 231 -5.13 -0.16 -30.84
N LEU A 232 -4.64 0.89 -31.50
CA LEU A 232 -4.18 0.82 -32.88
C LEU A 232 -2.97 -0.10 -33.04
N LEU A 233 -2.02 -0.06 -32.11
CA LEU A 233 -0.88 -0.97 -32.08
C LEU A 233 -1.32 -2.42 -31.86
N ALA A 234 -2.28 -2.66 -30.97
CA ALA A 234 -2.83 -3.99 -30.74
C ALA A 234 -3.45 -4.56 -32.03
N LEU A 235 -4.19 -3.75 -32.79
CA LEU A 235 -4.71 -4.13 -34.11
C LEU A 235 -3.59 -4.39 -35.12
N PHE A 236 -2.59 -3.51 -35.18
CA PHE A 236 -1.48 -3.63 -36.11
C PHE A 236 -0.65 -4.89 -35.85
N VAL A 237 -0.20 -5.09 -34.60
CA VAL A 237 0.62 -6.23 -34.18
C VAL A 237 -0.17 -7.53 -34.23
N GLY A 238 -1.42 -7.53 -33.78
CA GLY A 238 -2.25 -8.75 -33.72
C GLY A 238 -2.77 -9.22 -35.07
N HIS A 239 -3.08 -8.31 -35.99
CA HIS A 239 -3.74 -8.66 -37.26
C HIS A 239 -2.82 -8.59 -38.47
N TYR A 240 -2.08 -7.50 -38.62
CA TYR A 240 -1.34 -7.20 -39.86
C TYR A 240 0.10 -7.71 -39.82
N TRP A 241 0.74 -7.66 -38.66
CA TRP A 241 2.11 -8.11 -38.53
C TRP A 241 2.11 -9.60 -38.17
N ARG A 242 2.48 -10.46 -39.12
CA ARG A 242 2.72 -11.88 -38.87
C ARG A 242 4.18 -12.23 -39.16
N PRO A 243 4.90 -12.90 -38.23
CA PRO A 243 6.26 -13.33 -38.50
C PRO A 243 6.27 -14.41 -39.58
N GLY A 244 7.24 -14.34 -40.49
CA GLY A 244 7.41 -15.34 -41.54
C GLY A 244 8.02 -16.62 -40.98
N LEU A 245 7.28 -17.73 -41.02
CA LEU A 245 7.73 -19.05 -40.54
C LEU A 245 9.05 -19.52 -41.21
N VAL A 246 9.27 -19.14 -42.48
CA VAL A 246 10.47 -19.50 -43.23
C VAL A 246 11.73 -18.87 -42.62
N SER A 247 11.66 -17.59 -42.20
CA SER A 247 12.81 -16.94 -41.57
C SER A 247 13.16 -17.55 -40.21
N GLU A 248 12.16 -17.99 -39.45
CA GLU A 248 12.32 -18.67 -38.17
C GLU A 248 13.09 -20.00 -38.35
N ALA A 249 12.64 -20.82 -39.30
CA ALA A 249 13.26 -22.12 -39.58
C ALA A 249 14.73 -21.96 -40.01
N THR A 250 15.03 -20.96 -40.85
CA THR A 250 16.42 -20.69 -41.26
C THR A 250 17.31 -20.24 -40.10
N TYR A 251 16.76 -19.53 -39.12
CA TYR A 251 17.49 -19.12 -37.92
C TYR A 251 17.85 -20.33 -37.05
N VAL A 252 16.87 -21.19 -36.73
CA VAL A 252 17.08 -22.38 -35.88
C VAL A 252 18.19 -23.29 -36.43
N VAL A 253 18.22 -23.44 -37.76
CA VAL A 253 19.27 -24.20 -38.44
C VAL A 253 20.63 -23.51 -38.26
N LYS A 254 20.74 -22.20 -38.50
CA LYS A 254 22.00 -21.45 -38.35
C LYS A 254 22.51 -21.40 -36.92
N ASP A 255 21.61 -21.30 -35.95
CA ASP A 255 21.92 -21.28 -34.52
C ASP A 255 22.48 -22.62 -34.06
N SER A 256 21.90 -23.73 -34.54
CA SER A 256 22.42 -25.09 -34.30
C SER A 256 23.84 -25.29 -34.83
N PHE A 257 24.22 -24.56 -35.88
CA PHE A 257 25.58 -24.57 -36.45
C PHE A 257 26.51 -23.49 -35.87
N GLY A 258 26.06 -22.69 -34.90
CA GLY A 258 26.84 -21.61 -34.28
C GLY A 258 27.22 -20.48 -35.24
N ARG A 259 26.48 -20.31 -36.34
CA ARG A 259 26.74 -19.28 -37.38
C ARG A 259 25.76 -18.11 -37.34
N ALA A 260 24.89 -18.05 -36.33
CA ALA A 260 23.89 -17.01 -36.21
C ALA A 260 24.54 -15.65 -35.94
N LYS A 261 24.13 -14.63 -36.70
CA LYS A 261 24.56 -13.25 -36.45
C LYS A 261 23.71 -12.63 -35.35
N PHE A 262 24.27 -11.67 -34.60
CA PHE A 262 23.54 -10.93 -33.56
C PHE A 262 22.25 -10.26 -34.07
N SER A 263 22.25 -9.75 -35.31
CA SER A 263 21.05 -9.20 -35.95
C SER A 263 19.95 -10.25 -36.19
N GLU A 264 20.34 -11.50 -36.45
CA GLU A 264 19.41 -12.61 -36.63
C GLU A 264 18.84 -13.07 -35.27
N LEU A 265 19.64 -13.03 -34.20
CA LEU A 265 19.19 -13.26 -32.82
C LEU A 265 18.11 -12.25 -32.40
N ILE A 266 18.33 -10.94 -32.65
CA ILE A 266 17.32 -9.91 -32.35
C ILE A 266 16.04 -10.16 -33.14
N ARG A 267 16.17 -10.45 -34.44
CA ARG A 267 15.03 -10.71 -35.32
C ARG A 267 14.24 -11.94 -34.85
N HIS A 268 14.92 -13.01 -34.44
CA HIS A 268 14.31 -14.18 -33.84
C HIS A 268 13.58 -13.84 -32.54
N GLY A 269 14.24 -13.12 -31.62
CA GLY A 269 13.61 -12.70 -30.36
C GLY A 269 12.34 -11.87 -30.59
N LEU A 270 12.36 -10.94 -31.55
CA LEU A 270 11.19 -10.13 -31.90
C LEU A 270 10.07 -10.97 -32.54
N ALA A 271 10.41 -11.87 -33.47
CA ALA A 271 9.44 -12.78 -34.09
C ALA A 271 8.80 -13.73 -33.06
N PHE A 272 9.61 -14.28 -32.16
CA PHE A 272 9.17 -15.10 -31.05
C PHE A 272 8.24 -14.33 -30.12
N ALA A 273 8.65 -13.15 -29.66
CA ALA A 273 7.85 -12.33 -28.76
C ALA A 273 6.51 -11.92 -29.38
N GLN A 274 6.52 -11.57 -30.66
CA GLN A 274 5.32 -11.26 -31.44
C GLN A 274 4.39 -12.48 -31.58
N LEU A 275 4.93 -13.66 -31.86
CA LEU A 275 4.15 -14.89 -31.95
C LEU A 275 3.46 -15.18 -30.61
N GLN A 276 4.21 -15.07 -29.51
CA GLN A 276 3.66 -15.25 -28.17
C GLN A 276 2.60 -14.20 -27.83
N TRP A 277 2.75 -12.98 -28.35
CA TRP A 277 1.78 -11.92 -28.13
C TRP A 277 0.46 -12.28 -28.82
N ALA A 278 0.53 -12.69 -30.08
CA ALA A 278 -0.65 -13.10 -30.84
C ALA A 278 -1.35 -14.33 -30.22
N LEU A 279 -0.59 -15.29 -29.69
CA LEU A 279 -1.14 -16.52 -29.10
C LEU A 279 -1.74 -16.31 -27.71
N ASN A 280 -1.00 -15.64 -26.81
CA ASN A 280 -1.37 -15.56 -25.39
C ASN A 280 -2.29 -14.37 -25.10
N LEU A 281 -2.02 -13.21 -25.70
CA LEU A 281 -2.79 -11.98 -25.46
C LEU A 281 -3.98 -11.83 -26.42
N GLN A 282 -3.97 -12.44 -27.61
CA GLN A 282 -5.06 -12.36 -28.59
C GLN A 282 -5.57 -10.91 -28.78
N GLN A 283 -6.84 -10.64 -28.40
CA GLN A 283 -7.49 -9.34 -28.49
C GLN A 283 -7.51 -8.57 -27.14
N TRP A 284 -6.94 -9.12 -26.06
CA TRP A 284 -6.94 -8.48 -24.74
C TRP A 284 -6.35 -7.06 -24.74
N PRO A 285 -5.18 -6.79 -25.38
CA PRO A 285 -4.62 -5.44 -25.41
C PRO A 285 -5.51 -4.43 -26.13
N LEU A 286 -6.29 -4.88 -27.11
CA LEU A 286 -7.27 -4.05 -27.81
C LEU A 286 -8.43 -3.70 -26.88
N ILE A 287 -8.97 -4.70 -26.17
CA ILE A 287 -10.06 -4.53 -25.20
C ILE A 287 -9.61 -3.55 -24.10
N PHE A 288 -8.43 -3.75 -23.51
CA PHE A 288 -7.90 -2.85 -22.48
C PHE A 288 -7.67 -1.43 -23.00
N GLY A 289 -7.18 -1.28 -24.24
CA GLY A 289 -7.06 0.03 -24.87
C GLY A 289 -8.41 0.71 -25.07
N ILE A 290 -9.42 0.02 -25.59
CA ILE A 290 -10.77 0.58 -25.80
C ILE A 290 -11.43 0.94 -24.47
N THR A 291 -11.34 0.06 -23.47
CA THR A 291 -11.86 0.34 -22.13
C THR A 291 -11.17 1.57 -21.53
N GLY A 292 -9.86 1.70 -21.71
CA GLY A 292 -9.11 2.90 -21.30
C GLY A 292 -9.60 4.17 -22.00
N VAL A 293 -9.90 4.11 -23.30
CA VAL A 293 -10.49 5.23 -24.05
C VAL A 293 -11.87 5.61 -23.50
N ILE A 294 -12.75 4.64 -23.29
CA ILE A 294 -14.10 4.87 -22.74
C ILE A 294 -14.01 5.51 -21.35
N LEU A 295 -13.09 5.02 -20.51
CA LEU A 295 -12.90 5.53 -19.16
C LEU A 295 -12.34 6.95 -19.16
N CYS A 296 -11.39 7.25 -20.05
CA CYS A 296 -10.91 8.62 -20.24
C CYS A 296 -12.02 9.56 -20.69
N LEU A 297 -12.88 9.14 -21.61
CA LEU A 297 -14.04 9.93 -22.07
C LEU A 297 -15.14 10.11 -21.01
N TYR A 298 -15.22 9.22 -20.02
CA TYR A 298 -16.16 9.35 -18.92
C TYR A 298 -15.68 10.35 -17.85
N VAL A 299 -14.36 10.44 -17.66
CA VAL A 299 -13.74 11.30 -16.63
C VAL A 299 -13.44 12.71 -17.16
N LEU A 300 -13.18 12.87 -18.46
CA LEU A 300 -13.03 14.16 -19.16
C LEU A 300 -14.38 14.82 -19.43
#